data_AF-A0AAU3DAH6-F1
#
_entry.id   AF-A0AAU3DAH6-F1
#
_cell.length_a   1.000
_cell.length_b   1.000
_cell.length_c   1.000
_cell.angle_alpha   90.00
_cell.angle_beta   90.00
_cell.angle_gamma   90.00
#
_symmetry.space_group_name_H-M   'P 1'
#
loop_
_entity.id
_entity.type
_entity.pdbx_description
1 polymer ?
#
loop_
_entity_poly.entity_id
_entity_poly.type
_entity_poly.pdbx_seq_one_letter_code
_entity_poly.pdbx_strand_id
1 'polypeptide(L)'
;MTVPVPDLPGWPWPWPWPDGESPLEPVLYYLRYADGHLGQITVTGLEPVVPEGATLLTQLQYEEAVGEMRDAHAARLAEALSAEEAQRRAAYEALTAVPGIPEDVARSLSGYGGAA
;
A
#
# COMPACT_ATOMS: atom_id res chain seq x y z
N MET A 1 49.13 10.72 -36.82
CA MET A 1 49.10 12.08 -36.24
C MET A 1 48.52 11.94 -34.85
N THR A 2 49.38 11.95 -33.84
CA THR A 2 49.02 11.75 -32.43
C THR A 2 49.51 12.99 -31.72
N VAL A 3 48.58 13.79 -31.20
CA VAL A 3 48.92 15.02 -30.48
C VAL A 3 49.37 14.60 -29.07
N PRO A 4 50.50 15.10 -28.52
CA PRO A 4 50.89 14.77 -27.16
C PRO A 4 50.00 15.54 -26.17
N VAL A 5 49.42 14.80 -25.22
CA VAL A 5 48.78 15.38 -24.04
C VAL A 5 49.89 15.99 -23.16
N PRO A 6 49.76 17.25 -22.70
CA PRO A 6 50.79 17.85 -21.86
C PRO A 6 50.86 17.14 -20.50
N ASP A 7 52.10 16.92 -20.07
CA ASP A 7 52.51 16.35 -18.80
C ASP A 7 52.00 17.21 -17.63
N LEU A 8 50.96 16.74 -16.94
CA LEU A 8 50.49 17.37 -15.70
C LEU A 8 51.33 16.85 -14.53
N PRO A 9 51.78 17.72 -13.60
CA PRO A 9 52.64 17.32 -12.49
C PRO A 9 51.93 16.29 -11.60
N GLY A 10 52.69 15.29 -11.13
CA GLY A 10 52.23 14.15 -10.34
C GLY A 10 51.46 14.51 -9.07
N TRP A 11 50.16 14.73 -9.21
CA TRP A 11 49.21 14.87 -8.13
C TRP A 11 48.53 13.52 -7.84
N PRO A 12 48.47 13.07 -6.56
CA PRO A 12 47.78 11.84 -6.21
C PRO A 12 46.27 12.05 -6.32
N TRP A 13 45.64 11.30 -7.22
CA TRP A 13 44.19 11.19 -7.31
C TRP A 13 43.63 10.27 -6.20
N PRO A 14 42.43 10.53 -5.63
CA PRO A 14 41.63 11.77 -5.74
C PRO A 14 41.38 12.54 -4.42
N TRP A 15 41.54 13.86 -4.49
CA TRP A 15 40.85 14.99 -3.80
C TRP A 15 40.64 15.00 -2.27
N PRO A 16 41.00 16.09 -1.57
CA PRO A 16 40.40 16.43 -0.27
C PRO A 16 39.02 17.04 -0.53
N TRP A 17 37.96 16.43 0.02
CA TRP A 17 36.68 17.13 0.14
C TRP A 17 36.88 18.32 1.09
N PRO A 18 36.30 19.50 0.79
CA PRO A 18 36.21 20.57 1.77
C PRO A 18 35.35 20.04 2.91
N ASP A 19 35.99 19.87 4.07
CA ASP A 19 35.41 19.58 5.38
C ASP A 19 34.71 18.21 5.53
N GLY A 20 35.05 17.49 6.59
CA GLY A 20 34.54 16.14 6.91
C GLY A 20 33.07 16.09 7.30
N GLU A 21 32.18 16.73 6.56
CA GLU A 21 30.73 16.58 6.70
C GLU A 21 30.32 15.23 6.09
N SER A 22 30.13 14.22 6.95
CA SER A 22 29.44 13.00 6.55
C SER A 22 28.10 13.36 5.91
N PRO A 23 27.70 12.76 4.77
CA PRO A 23 26.38 12.99 4.22
C PRO A 23 25.35 12.65 5.29
N LEU A 24 24.44 13.59 5.57
CA LEU A 24 23.39 13.40 6.56
C LEU A 24 22.60 12.13 6.20
N GLU A 25 22.47 11.20 7.14
CA GLU A 25 21.75 9.96 6.89
C GLU A 25 20.25 10.24 6.74
N PRO A 26 19.56 9.64 5.75
CA PRO A 26 18.11 9.79 5.60
C PRO A 26 17.38 9.14 6.78
N VAL A 27 16.49 9.89 7.44
CA VAL A 27 15.65 9.42 8.56
C VAL A 27 14.21 9.23 8.08
N LEU A 28 13.63 8.07 8.38
CA LEU A 28 12.24 7.74 8.07
C LEU A 28 11.32 8.18 9.21
N TYR A 29 10.26 8.92 8.88
CA TYR A 29 9.20 9.30 9.79
C TYR A 29 7.86 8.74 9.31
N TYR A 30 7.04 8.30 10.27
CA TYR A 30 5.70 7.81 10.03
C TYR A 30 4.68 8.88 10.39
N LEU A 31 3.64 9.01 9.59
CA LEU A 31 2.65 10.07 9.73
C LEU A 31 1.23 9.49 9.71
N ARG A 32 0.36 10.11 10.48
CA ARG A 32 -1.10 10.01 10.33
C ARG A 32 -1.63 11.37 9.91
N TYR A 33 -2.27 11.45 8.75
CA TYR A 33 -2.90 12.65 8.24
C TYR A 33 -4.25 12.92 8.93
N ALA A 34 -4.76 14.14 8.79
CA ALA A 34 -6.02 14.56 9.40
C ALA A 34 -7.26 13.79 8.88
N ASP A 35 -7.17 13.27 7.64
CA ASP A 35 -8.19 12.40 7.03
C ASP A 35 -8.12 10.95 7.52
N GLY A 36 -7.15 10.61 8.38
CA GLY A 36 -6.93 9.27 8.90
C GLY A 36 -6.05 8.39 8.01
N HIS A 37 -5.54 8.88 6.88
CA HIS A 37 -4.57 8.15 6.09
C HIS A 37 -3.21 8.05 6.80
N LEU A 38 -2.50 6.97 6.50
CA LEU A 38 -1.16 6.73 6.99
C LEU A 38 -0.14 7.01 5.87
N GLY A 39 0.98 7.63 6.23
CA GLY A 39 2.05 7.97 5.31
C GLY A 39 3.44 7.78 5.90
N GLN A 40 4.42 7.86 5.01
CA GLN A 40 5.84 7.80 5.35
C GLN A 40 6.54 8.94 4.63
N ILE A 41 7.43 9.64 5.33
CA ILE A 41 8.33 10.63 4.74
C ILE A 41 9.77 10.28 5.11
N THR A 42 10.66 10.40 4.13
CA THR A 42 12.10 10.25 4.35
C THR A 42 12.72 11.64 4.26
N VAL A 43 13.41 12.05 5.31
CA VAL A 43 14.02 13.37 5.40
C VAL A 43 15.52 13.22 5.54
N THR A 44 16.27 13.90 4.67
CA THR A 44 17.72 13.97 4.71
C THR A 44 18.12 15.35 5.21
N GLY A 45 18.58 15.45 6.46
CA GLY A 45 19.04 16.71 7.06
C GLY A 45 18.14 17.26 8.17
N LEU A 46 17.69 18.52 8.05
CA LEU A 46 16.92 19.25 9.08
C LEU A 46 15.60 18.56 9.47
N GLU A 47 15.03 18.96 10.62
CA GLU A 47 13.76 18.43 11.17
C GLU A 47 12.64 18.30 10.11
N PRO A 48 11.83 17.24 10.17
CA PRO A 48 10.78 16.99 9.20
C PRO A 48 9.72 18.11 9.24
N VAL A 49 9.41 18.66 8.06
CA VAL A 49 8.23 19.52 7.91
C VAL A 49 6.98 18.62 7.92
N VAL A 50 6.30 18.58 9.05
CA VAL A 50 5.05 17.83 9.23
C VAL A 50 3.90 18.62 8.59
N PRO A 51 3.14 18.02 7.65
CA PRO A 51 1.97 18.67 7.05
C PRO A 51 0.95 19.11 8.12
N GLU A 52 0.21 20.19 7.86
CA GLU A 52 -0.77 20.70 8.80
C GLU A 52 -1.82 19.63 9.16
N GLY A 53 -2.03 19.42 10.46
CA GLY A 53 -2.95 18.41 10.97
C GLY A 53 -2.43 16.96 10.90
N ALA A 54 -1.23 16.73 10.37
CA ALA A 54 -0.58 15.42 10.45
C ALA A 54 0.09 15.22 11.82
N THR A 55 0.02 14.00 12.32
CA THR A 55 0.66 13.58 13.58
C THR A 55 1.80 12.63 13.27
N LEU A 56 2.97 12.85 13.88
CA LEU A 56 4.08 11.91 13.83
C LEU A 56 3.76 10.67 14.66
N LEU A 57 3.93 9.50 14.06
CA LEU A 57 3.79 8.21 14.70
C LEU A 57 5.17 7.59 14.94
N THR A 58 5.28 6.78 15.99
CA THR A 58 6.36 5.81 16.09
C THR A 58 6.15 4.70 15.07
N GLN A 59 7.20 3.94 14.76
CA GLN A 59 7.09 2.77 13.89
C GLN A 59 6.03 1.79 14.42
N LEU A 60 6.02 1.53 15.73
CA LEU A 60 5.05 0.63 16.35
C LEU A 60 3.61 1.11 16.14
N GLN A 61 3.35 2.40 16.39
CA GLN A 61 2.03 2.99 16.20
C GLN A 61 1.57 2.94 14.74
N TYR A 62 2.49 3.12 13.79
CA TYR A 62 2.19 2.98 12.37
C TYR A 62 1.83 1.53 12.02
N GLU A 63 2.60 0.56 12.49
CA GLU A 63 2.35 -0.86 12.23
C GLU A 63 1.02 -1.34 12.84
N GLU A 64 0.70 -0.91 14.07
CA GLU A 64 -0.59 -1.14 14.72
C GLU A 64 -1.74 -0.56 13.88
N ALA A 65 -1.64 0.71 13.47
CA ALA A 65 -2.68 1.35 12.68
C ALA A 65 -2.86 0.68 11.30
N VAL A 66 -1.78 0.22 10.66
CA VAL A 66 -1.85 -0.58 9.43
C VAL A 66 -2.56 -1.91 9.68
N GLY A 67 -2.28 -2.57 10.81
CA GLY A 67 -2.96 -3.79 11.23
C GLY A 67 -4.47 -3.58 11.36
N GLU A 68 -4.88 -2.57 12.12
CA GLU A 68 -6.30 -2.22 12.31
C GLU A 68 -7.00 -1.94 10.97
N MET A 69 -6.37 -1.20 10.06
CA MET A 69 -6.94 -0.92 8.74
C MET A 69 -7.11 -2.18 7.88
N ARG A 70 -6.16 -3.11 7.96
CA ARG A 70 -6.23 -4.39 7.24
C ARG A 70 -7.34 -5.27 7.80
N ASP A 71 -7.43 -5.37 9.12
CA ASP A 71 -8.47 -6.18 9.78
C ASP A 71 -9.87 -5.63 9.50
N ALA A 72 -10.03 -4.30 9.58
CA ALA A 72 -11.29 -3.64 9.22
C ALA A 72 -11.65 -3.81 7.74
N HIS A 73 -10.66 -3.86 6.84
CA HIS A 73 -10.90 -4.14 5.43
C HIS A 73 -11.29 -5.60 5.20
N ALA A 74 -10.58 -6.54 5.82
CA ALA A 74 -10.88 -7.96 5.72
C ALA A 74 -12.28 -8.29 6.26
N ALA A 75 -12.68 -7.68 7.38
CA ALA A 75 -14.03 -7.82 7.93
C ALA A 75 -15.10 -7.33 6.96
N ARG A 76 -14.91 -6.14 6.37
CA ARG A 76 -15.85 -5.59 5.37
C ARG A 76 -15.94 -6.44 4.10
N LEU A 77 -14.81 -6.97 3.63
CA LEU A 77 -14.81 -7.88 2.49
C LEU A 77 -15.52 -9.19 2.80
N ALA A 78 -15.27 -9.78 3.98
CA ALA A 78 -15.95 -11.00 4.40
C ALA A 78 -17.47 -10.80 4.50
N GLU A 79 -17.91 -9.68 5.07
CA GLU A 79 -19.32 -9.31 5.13
C GLU A 79 -19.92 -9.14 3.73
N ALA A 80 -19.27 -8.39 2.85
CA ALA A 80 -19.73 -8.19 1.47
C ALA A 80 -19.86 -9.50 0.70
N LEU A 81 -18.84 -10.37 0.77
CA LEU A 81 -18.88 -11.69 0.13
C LEU A 81 -19.99 -12.58 0.69
N SER A 82 -20.23 -12.53 2.01
CA SER A 82 -21.31 -13.28 2.64
C SER A 82 -22.69 -12.79 2.18
N ALA A 83 -22.87 -11.48 2.01
CA ALA A 83 -24.09 -10.87 1.54
C ALA A 83 -24.34 -11.19 0.05
N GLU A 84 -23.29 -11.14 -0.78
CA GLU A 84 -23.37 -11.55 -2.19
C GLU A 84 -23.74 -13.03 -2.33
N GLU A 85 -23.15 -13.92 -1.53
CA GLU A 85 -23.48 -15.35 -1.56
C GLU A 85 -24.93 -15.61 -1.14
N ALA A 86 -25.40 -14.95 -0.08
CA ALA A 86 -26.79 -15.05 0.38
C ALA A 86 -27.77 -14.57 -0.71
N GLN A 87 -27.45 -13.47 -1.40
CA GLN A 87 -28.26 -12.97 -2.51
C GLN A 87 -28.32 -13.95 -3.68
N ARG A 88 -27.18 -14.51 -4.09
CA ARG A 88 -27.11 -15.50 -5.17
C ARG A 88 -27.89 -16.77 -4.83
N ARG A 89 -27.77 -17.25 -3.59
CA ARG A 89 -28.53 -18.39 -3.09
C ARG A 89 -30.04 -18.10 -3.11
N ALA A 90 -30.48 -16.95 -2.60
CA ALA A 90 -31.89 -16.58 -2.60
C ALA A 90 -32.46 -16.48 -4.04
N ALA A 91 -31.68 -15.96 -4.98
CA ALA A 91 -32.06 -15.92 -6.38
C ALA A 91 -32.17 -17.33 -7.01
N TYR A 92 -31.24 -18.24 -6.69
CA TYR A 92 -31.32 -19.63 -7.12
C TYR A 92 -32.57 -20.34 -6.57
N GLU A 93 -32.84 -20.19 -5.27
CA GLU A 93 -34.03 -20.77 -4.63
C GLU A 93 -35.33 -20.22 -5.24
N ALA A 94 -35.37 -18.92 -5.56
CA ALA A 94 -36.51 -18.31 -6.23
C ALA A 94 -36.70 -18.86 -7.66
N LEU A 95 -35.62 -19.05 -8.43
CA LEU A 95 -35.68 -19.55 -9.80
C LEU A 95 -36.05 -21.04 -9.87
N THR A 96 -35.54 -21.86 -8.95
CA THR A 96 -35.88 -23.29 -8.88
C THR A 96 -37.34 -23.53 -8.46
N ALA A 97 -37.94 -22.59 -7.72
CA ALA A 97 -39.36 -22.63 -7.38
C ALA A 97 -40.29 -22.31 -8.57
N VAL A 98 -39.78 -21.72 -9.66
CA VAL A 98 -40.59 -21.42 -10.85
C VAL A 98 -40.80 -22.68 -11.69
N PRO A 99 -42.06 -23.10 -11.94
CA PRO A 99 -42.33 -24.26 -12.79
C PRO A 99 -41.75 -24.07 -14.20
N GLY A 100 -40.98 -25.05 -14.65
CA GLY A 100 -40.42 -25.08 -16.00
C GLY A 100 -39.06 -24.40 -16.16
N ILE A 101 -38.43 -23.90 -15.10
CA ILE A 101 -37.01 -23.51 -15.11
C ILE A 101 -36.17 -24.72 -14.68
N PRO A 102 -35.32 -25.26 -15.58
CA PRO A 102 -34.36 -26.30 -15.22
C PRO A 102 -33.30 -25.81 -14.23
N GLU A 103 -32.76 -26.71 -13.41
CA GLU A 103 -31.78 -26.36 -12.38
C GLU A 103 -30.49 -25.75 -12.94
N ASP A 104 -30.01 -26.25 -14.07
CA ASP A 104 -28.83 -25.73 -14.78
C ASP A 104 -29.03 -24.29 -15.23
N VAL A 105 -30.24 -23.95 -15.68
CA VAL A 105 -30.63 -22.59 -16.04
C VAL A 105 -30.74 -21.70 -14.79
N ALA A 106 -31.37 -22.19 -13.72
CA ALA A 106 -31.45 -21.46 -12.45
C ALA A 106 -30.06 -21.15 -11.87
N ARG A 107 -29.13 -22.09 -11.98
CA ARG A 107 -27.73 -21.93 -11.54
C ARG A 107 -26.98 -20.90 -12.39
N SER A 108 -27.13 -20.97 -13.71
CA SER A 108 -26.52 -20.02 -14.65
C SER A 108 -27.02 -18.59 -14.42
N LEU A 109 -28.33 -18.41 -14.22
CA LEU A 109 -28.96 -17.09 -14.06
C LEU A 109 -28.72 -16.45 -12.68
N SER A 110 -28.68 -17.25 -11.61
CA SER A 110 -28.40 -16.76 -10.25
C SER A 110 -26.90 -16.53 -9.99
N GLY A 111 -26.04 -17.15 -10.78
CA GLY A 111 -24.59 -17.16 -10.52
C GLY A 111 -24.20 -17.92 -9.25
N TYR A 112 -25.11 -18.67 -8.63
CA TYR A 112 -24.85 -19.48 -7.44
C TYR A 112 -24.06 -20.74 -7.84
N GLY A 113 -22.82 -20.85 -7.35
CA GLY A 113 -21.94 -21.99 -7.65
C GLY A 113 -21.88 -23.05 -6.55
N GLY A 114 -22.58 -22.85 -5.44
CA GLY A 114 -22.56 -23.74 -4.27
C GLY A 114 -23.24 -25.09 -4.51
N ALA A 115 -23.04 -26.01 -3.57
CA ALA A 115 -23.84 -27.24 -3.53
C ALA A 115 -25.31 -26.87 -3.24
N ALA A 116 -26.22 -27.53 -3.96
CA ALA A 116 -27.66 -27.45 -3.74
C ALA A 116 -28.04 -28.13 -2.41
#